data_AF-A0A377KIY1-F1
#
_entry.id   AF-A0A377KIY1-F1
#
_cell.length_a   1.000
_cell.length_b   1.000
_cell.length_c   1.000
_cell.angle_alpha   90.00
_cell.angle_beta   90.00
_cell.angle_gamma   90.00
#
_symmetry.space_group_name_H-M   'P 1'
#
loop_
_entity.id
_entity.type
_entity.pdbx_description
1 polymer ?
#
loop_
_entity_poly.entity_id
_entity_poly.type
_entity_poly.pdbx_seq_one_letter_code
_entity_poly.pdbx_strand_id
1 'polypeptide(L)'
;MKLLEKETFYYKFNDRLIEPVECAFFTEENYKGYTSHQEAVLAYFTYMNRKWSIQVPQHVPRLKQKLDQIPDVEITLTPEIKQAIEMRVDAQIKADMITKEATGFPIYGEPVQQYRARIIRERIGYRKGWEAAVKRFPQLYKLTADVKLVYMDVPSFDSYNGFPVHVNPQMMQAVAITPENFFAEDGEYESAFLSYMGTQHTRKDFWKVNDLLFPDKKNLVIYQWNNDFTNIYNDGREDDGAFLWSIYDPENKQFTVMDIVLIID
;
A
#
# COMPACT_ATOMS: atom_id res chain seq x y z
N MET A 1 -7.22 -13.79 -13.81
CA MET A 1 -6.65 -13.02 -12.69
C MET A 1 -6.45 -13.85 -11.42
N LYS A 2 -5.22 -13.93 -10.89
CA LYS A 2 -4.91 -14.58 -9.59
C LYS A 2 -4.02 -13.67 -8.74
N LEU A 3 -4.37 -13.46 -7.47
CA LEU A 3 -3.58 -12.66 -6.53
C LEU A 3 -2.22 -13.32 -6.26
N LEU A 4 -1.16 -12.53 -6.40
CA LEU A 4 0.19 -12.84 -5.94
C LEU A 4 0.30 -12.46 -4.46
N GLU A 5 -0.15 -13.37 -3.59
CA GLU A 5 -0.26 -13.12 -2.14
C GLU A 5 1.10 -12.80 -1.49
N LYS A 6 2.16 -13.50 -1.88
CA LYS A 6 3.49 -13.29 -1.29
C LYS A 6 3.98 -11.89 -1.59
N GLU A 7 3.88 -11.48 -2.85
CA GLU A 7 4.23 -10.16 -3.33
C GLU A 7 3.33 -9.14 -2.63
N THR A 8 2.02 -9.19 -2.83
CA THR A 8 1.04 -8.22 -2.29
C THR A 8 1.16 -8.05 -0.78
N PHE A 9 1.21 -9.13 0.00
CA PHE A 9 1.26 -9.02 1.45
C PHE A 9 2.62 -8.53 1.92
N TYR A 10 3.72 -8.97 1.30
CA TYR A 10 5.05 -8.48 1.65
C TYR A 10 5.20 -6.98 1.35
N TYR A 11 4.63 -6.50 0.25
CA TYR A 11 4.62 -5.09 -0.12
C TYR A 11 3.83 -4.23 0.87
N LYS A 12 2.67 -4.70 1.34
CA LYS A 12 1.90 -4.05 2.43
C LYS A 12 2.69 -3.92 3.74
N PHE A 13 3.70 -4.74 4.00
CA PHE A 13 4.49 -4.55 5.23
C PHE A 13 5.71 -3.65 5.01
N ASN A 14 5.94 -3.19 3.78
CA ASN A 14 6.92 -2.17 3.45
C ASN A 14 6.26 -0.79 3.28
N ASP A 15 5.14 -0.49 3.96
CA ASP A 15 4.39 0.77 3.86
C ASP A 15 5.31 2.02 3.82
N ARG A 16 6.36 2.07 4.66
CA ARG A 16 7.35 3.19 4.65
C ARG A 16 8.18 3.36 3.37
N LEU A 17 8.22 2.37 2.49
CA LEU A 17 8.94 2.42 1.22
C LEU A 17 8.06 2.90 0.07
N ILE A 18 6.75 2.63 0.12
CA ILE A 18 5.84 2.79 -1.02
C ILE A 18 4.66 3.72 -0.74
N GLU A 19 4.41 4.12 0.51
CA GLU A 19 3.49 5.23 0.82
C GLU A 19 3.80 6.42 -0.12
N PRO A 20 2.78 7.01 -0.76
CA PRO A 20 1.34 6.78 -0.57
C PRO A 20 0.67 5.69 -1.43
N VAL A 21 1.44 4.90 -2.16
CA VAL A 21 0.91 3.92 -3.12
C VAL A 21 0.43 2.67 -2.38
N GLU A 22 -0.88 2.47 -2.36
CA GLU A 22 -1.47 1.17 -2.04
C GLU A 22 -1.54 0.32 -3.32
N CYS A 23 -1.08 -0.93 -3.27
CA CYS A 23 -1.05 -1.78 -4.45
C CYS A 23 -1.25 -3.27 -4.17
N ALA A 24 -1.65 -4.00 -5.21
CA ALA A 24 -1.65 -5.45 -5.23
C ALA A 24 -1.20 -5.99 -6.60
N PHE A 25 -0.65 -7.20 -6.56
CA PHE A 25 -0.06 -7.85 -7.72
C PHE A 25 -0.88 -9.07 -8.11
N PHE A 26 -1.05 -9.29 -9.42
CA PHE A 26 -1.83 -10.41 -9.93
C PHE A 26 -1.14 -11.04 -11.14
N THR A 27 -1.30 -12.33 -11.34
CA THR A 27 -0.93 -12.97 -12.62
C THR A 27 -2.12 -13.05 -13.56
N GLU A 28 -1.84 -12.84 -14.84
CA GLU A 28 -2.79 -13.02 -15.94
C GLU A 28 -2.13 -13.76 -17.11
N GLU A 29 -2.46 -15.05 -17.25
CA GLU A 29 -1.88 -15.89 -18.31
C GLU A 29 -2.51 -15.63 -19.69
N ASN A 30 -3.72 -15.09 -19.73
CA ASN A 30 -4.49 -14.88 -20.94
C ASN A 30 -5.00 -13.44 -21.01
N TYR A 31 -4.08 -12.53 -21.31
CA TYR A 31 -4.36 -11.10 -21.41
C TYR A 31 -5.32 -10.77 -22.58
N LYS A 32 -6.42 -10.09 -22.26
CA LYS A 32 -7.50 -9.73 -23.19
C LYS A 32 -7.65 -8.21 -23.36
N GLY A 33 -6.61 -7.43 -23.10
CA GLY A 33 -6.69 -5.98 -23.18
C GLY A 33 -7.55 -5.38 -22.06
N TYR A 34 -8.42 -4.43 -22.44
CA TYR A 34 -9.28 -3.68 -21.52
C TYR A 34 -10.04 -4.56 -20.51
N THR A 35 -10.59 -5.71 -20.95
CA THR A 35 -11.31 -6.63 -20.06
C THR A 35 -10.42 -7.18 -18.95
N SER A 36 -9.16 -7.50 -19.24
CA SER A 36 -8.23 -7.97 -18.19
C SER A 36 -7.88 -6.87 -17.20
N HIS A 37 -7.77 -5.61 -17.65
CA HIS A 37 -7.59 -4.48 -16.73
C HIS A 37 -8.81 -4.28 -15.82
N GLN A 38 -10.02 -4.38 -16.37
CA GLN A 38 -11.26 -4.32 -15.58
C GLN A 38 -11.33 -5.45 -14.53
N GLU A 39 -11.01 -6.69 -14.94
CA GLU A 39 -10.92 -7.83 -14.04
C GLU A 39 -9.85 -7.63 -12.96
N ALA A 40 -8.71 -6.99 -13.30
CA ALA A 40 -7.65 -6.70 -12.34
C ALA A 40 -8.12 -5.71 -11.27
N VAL A 41 -8.82 -4.64 -11.66
CA VAL A 41 -9.41 -3.67 -10.71
C VAL A 41 -10.44 -4.33 -9.79
N LEU A 42 -11.33 -5.16 -10.32
CA LEU A 42 -12.30 -5.89 -9.49
C LEU A 42 -11.61 -6.89 -8.54
N ALA A 43 -10.52 -7.52 -8.98
CA ALA A 43 -9.70 -8.38 -8.13
C ALA A 43 -8.98 -7.57 -7.03
N TYR A 44 -8.50 -6.37 -7.35
CA TYR A 44 -7.94 -5.42 -6.38
C TYR A 44 -8.95 -5.03 -5.32
N PHE A 45 -10.16 -4.63 -5.70
CA PHE A 45 -11.21 -4.31 -4.73
C PHE A 45 -11.63 -5.52 -3.92
N THR A 46 -11.66 -6.71 -4.52
CA THR A 46 -11.91 -7.94 -3.75
C THR A 46 -10.85 -8.15 -2.67
N TYR A 47 -9.57 -7.91 -3.00
CA TYR A 47 -8.48 -7.94 -2.03
C TYR A 47 -8.66 -6.87 -0.94
N MET A 48 -8.95 -5.63 -1.32
CA MET A 48 -9.15 -4.51 -0.39
C MET A 48 -10.32 -4.73 0.55
N ASN A 49 -11.48 -5.16 0.04
CA ASN A 49 -12.67 -5.46 0.84
C ASN A 49 -12.39 -6.60 1.85
N ARG A 50 -11.65 -7.62 1.44
CA ARG A 50 -11.20 -8.70 2.32
C ARG A 50 -10.21 -8.21 3.38
N LYS A 51 -9.22 -7.39 2.99
CA LYS A 51 -8.28 -6.72 3.91
C LYS A 51 -9.04 -5.88 4.95
N TRP A 52 -10.02 -5.09 4.52
CA TRP A 52 -10.84 -4.24 5.39
C TRP A 52 -11.68 -5.05 6.39
N SER A 53 -12.25 -6.17 5.95
CA SER A 53 -13.04 -7.04 6.84
C SER A 53 -12.26 -7.56 8.07
N ILE A 54 -10.93 -7.63 7.99
CA ILE A 54 -10.07 -8.00 9.12
C ILE A 54 -10.04 -6.88 10.18
N GLN A 55 -10.12 -5.62 9.75
CA GLN A 55 -10.13 -4.44 10.62
C GLN A 55 -11.51 -4.18 11.23
N VAL A 56 -12.58 -4.56 10.52
CA VAL A 56 -13.97 -4.39 10.98
C VAL A 56 -14.75 -5.72 11.07
N PRO A 57 -14.22 -6.74 11.77
CA PRO A 57 -14.75 -8.10 11.72
C PRO A 57 -16.13 -8.26 12.34
N GLN A 58 -16.63 -7.25 13.07
CA GLN A 58 -17.99 -7.20 13.59
C GLN A 58 -19.05 -7.09 12.48
N HIS A 59 -18.70 -6.60 11.29
CA HIS A 59 -19.64 -6.46 10.17
C HIS A 59 -19.75 -7.72 9.31
N VAL A 60 -18.92 -8.75 9.56
CA VAL A 60 -18.96 -10.02 8.83
C VAL A 60 -19.38 -11.16 9.76
N PRO A 61 -20.46 -11.89 9.44
CA PRO A 61 -20.96 -12.98 10.28
C PRO A 61 -19.87 -13.99 10.66
N ARG A 62 -19.69 -14.21 11.97
CA ARG A 62 -18.72 -15.15 12.56
C ARG A 62 -17.25 -14.86 12.24
N LEU A 63 -16.90 -13.77 11.55
CA LEU A 63 -15.51 -13.49 11.21
C LEU A 63 -14.68 -13.21 12.46
N LYS A 64 -15.16 -12.37 13.38
CA LYS A 64 -14.47 -12.11 14.65
C LYS A 64 -14.11 -13.41 15.40
N GLN A 65 -15.06 -14.33 15.53
CA GLN A 65 -14.84 -15.63 16.17
C GLN A 65 -13.78 -16.49 15.47
N LYS A 66 -13.71 -16.42 14.13
CA LYS A 66 -12.67 -17.12 13.35
C LYS A 66 -11.30 -16.46 13.53
N LEU A 67 -11.23 -15.12 13.51
CA LEU A 67 -9.98 -14.39 13.66
C LEU A 67 -9.39 -14.55 15.06
N ASP A 68 -10.23 -14.56 16.11
CA ASP A 68 -9.80 -14.74 17.50
C ASP A 68 -9.20 -16.14 17.76
N GLN A 69 -9.41 -17.11 16.87
CA GLN A 69 -8.75 -18.43 16.93
C GLN A 69 -7.31 -18.42 16.41
N ILE A 70 -6.89 -17.36 15.69
CA ILE A 70 -5.52 -17.23 15.20
C ILE A 70 -4.67 -16.59 16.31
N PRO A 71 -3.73 -17.35 16.91
CA PRO A 71 -2.93 -16.86 18.01
C PRO A 71 -2.02 -15.72 17.55
N ASP A 72 -1.66 -14.86 18.50
CA ASP A 72 -0.60 -13.88 18.28
C ASP A 72 0.74 -14.61 18.05
N VAL A 73 1.55 -14.05 17.15
CA VAL A 73 2.84 -14.62 16.79
C VAL A 73 3.93 -13.94 17.59
N GLU A 74 4.55 -14.67 18.52
CA GLU A 74 5.71 -14.17 19.24
C GLU A 74 6.98 -14.22 18.37
N ILE A 75 7.71 -13.10 18.30
CA ILE A 75 8.92 -12.97 17.51
C ILE A 75 10.14 -12.74 18.41
N THR A 76 11.13 -13.62 18.23
CA THR A 76 12.49 -13.41 18.72
C THR A 76 13.39 -13.05 17.55
N LEU A 77 13.88 -11.81 17.52
CA LEU A 77 14.84 -11.37 16.51
C LEU A 77 16.19 -12.03 16.75
N THR A 78 16.84 -12.43 15.66
CA THR A 78 18.19 -13.00 15.71
C THR A 78 19.22 -11.96 16.16
N PRO A 79 20.38 -12.38 16.71
CA PRO A 79 21.45 -11.46 17.07
C PRO A 79 21.91 -10.57 15.91
N GLU A 80 21.95 -11.12 14.69
CA GLU A 80 22.39 -10.40 13.49
C GLU A 80 21.44 -9.24 13.14
N ILE A 81 20.13 -9.47 13.23
CA ILE A 81 19.12 -8.42 13.00
C ILE A 81 19.23 -7.33 14.06
N LYS A 82 19.40 -7.70 15.34
CA LYS A 82 19.58 -6.73 16.42
C LYS A 82 20.84 -5.89 16.19
N GLN A 83 21.96 -6.52 15.85
CA GLN A 83 23.21 -5.83 15.55
C GLN A 83 23.06 -4.89 14.35
N ALA A 84 22.36 -5.31 13.29
CA ALA A 84 22.08 -4.46 12.14
C ALA A 84 21.24 -3.23 12.51
N ILE A 85 20.26 -3.37 13.41
CA ILE A 85 19.48 -2.24 13.94
C ILE A 85 20.38 -1.28 14.72
N GLU A 86 21.22 -1.80 15.62
CA GLU A 86 22.15 -1.00 16.41
C GLU A 86 23.11 -0.21 15.51
N MET A 87 23.75 -0.86 14.54
CA MET A 87 24.64 -0.18 13.59
C MET A 87 23.94 0.93 12.81
N ARG A 88 22.68 0.74 12.40
CA ARG A 88 21.90 1.78 11.71
C ARG A 88 21.56 2.96 12.62
N VAL A 89 21.25 2.70 13.90
CA VAL A 89 21.02 3.76 14.89
C VAL A 89 22.31 4.55 15.13
N ASP A 90 23.44 3.85 15.28
CA ASP A 90 24.75 4.48 15.50
C ASP A 90 25.17 5.33 14.31
N ALA A 91 24.95 4.85 13.08
CA ALA A 91 25.21 5.61 11.86
C ALA A 91 24.33 6.86 11.77
N GLN A 92 23.05 6.76 12.12
CA GLN A 92 22.15 7.93 12.16
C GLN A 92 22.62 8.95 13.20
N ILE A 93 22.91 8.50 14.44
CA ILE A 93 23.37 9.40 15.49
C ILE A 93 24.64 10.13 15.07
N LYS A 94 25.57 9.42 14.42
CA LYS A 94 26.79 10.02 13.87
C LYS A 94 26.50 11.08 12.81
N ALA A 95 25.59 10.80 11.87
CA ALA A 95 25.20 11.76 10.84
C ALA A 95 24.56 13.01 11.46
N ASP A 96 23.66 12.81 12.42
CA ASP A 96 23.02 13.89 13.16
C ASP A 96 24.06 14.73 13.92
N MET A 97 25.03 14.12 14.60
CA MET A 97 26.09 14.90 15.29
C MET A 97 26.89 15.80 14.34
N ILE A 98 27.20 15.33 13.13
CA ILE A 98 27.86 16.15 12.10
C ILE A 98 26.98 17.35 11.74
N THR A 99 25.68 17.15 11.58
CA THR A 99 24.72 18.23 11.32
C THR A 99 24.64 19.21 12.50
N LYS A 100 24.70 18.73 13.74
CA LYS A 100 24.73 19.59 14.94
C LYS A 100 25.96 20.48 14.95
N GLU A 101 27.14 19.91 14.67
CA GLU A 101 28.39 20.67 14.59
C GLU A 101 28.34 21.74 13.50
N ALA A 102 27.70 21.45 12.36
CA ALA A 102 27.56 22.39 11.26
C ALA A 102 26.55 23.51 11.51
N THR A 103 25.48 23.24 12.28
CA THR A 103 24.32 24.16 12.42
C THR A 103 24.23 24.84 13.79
N GLY A 104 24.91 24.31 14.82
CA GLY A 104 24.87 24.82 16.19
C GLY A 104 23.58 24.54 16.96
N PHE A 105 22.57 23.95 16.33
CA PHE A 105 21.29 23.64 16.96
C PHE A 105 21.29 22.27 17.66
N PRO A 106 20.73 22.15 18.88
CA PRO A 106 20.58 20.86 19.54
C PRO A 106 19.59 19.97 18.77
N ILE A 107 20.04 18.78 18.36
CA ILE A 107 19.20 17.83 17.59
C ILE A 107 18.33 16.97 18.52
N TYR A 108 18.81 16.68 19.72
CA TYR A 108 18.11 15.80 20.67
C TYR A 108 17.70 16.59 21.91
N GLY A 109 16.44 16.43 22.32
CA GLY A 109 15.90 16.95 23.58
C GLY A 109 16.28 16.13 24.82
N GLU A 110 17.04 15.04 24.64
CA GLU A 110 17.49 14.12 25.69
C GLU A 110 18.97 13.72 25.49
N PRO A 111 19.66 13.17 26.52
CA PRO A 111 21.02 12.68 26.37
C PRO A 111 21.16 11.62 25.27
N VAL A 112 22.21 11.72 24.45
CA VAL A 112 22.43 10.84 23.27
C VAL A 112 22.35 9.35 23.63
N GLN A 113 22.86 8.93 24.79
CA GLN A 113 22.79 7.54 25.23
C GLN A 113 21.35 7.08 25.55
N GLN A 114 20.53 7.96 26.12
CA GLN A 114 19.11 7.68 26.39
C GLN A 114 18.32 7.62 25.07
N TYR A 115 18.55 8.58 24.18
CA TYR A 115 18.00 8.57 22.81
C TYR A 115 18.35 7.27 22.08
N ARG A 116 19.63 6.88 22.08
CA ARG A 116 20.11 5.63 21.45
C ARG A 116 19.35 4.42 21.98
N ALA A 117 19.28 4.26 23.30
CA ALA A 117 18.63 3.10 23.92
C ALA A 117 17.12 3.06 23.61
N ARG A 118 16.45 4.22 23.61
CA ARG A 118 15.03 4.34 23.26
C ARG A 118 14.78 3.96 21.80
N ILE A 119 15.52 4.55 20.86
CA ILE A 119 15.35 4.27 19.42
C ILE A 119 15.66 2.81 19.08
N ILE A 120 16.68 2.20 19.69
CA ILE A 120 16.95 0.76 19.51
C ILE A 120 15.76 -0.06 19.99
N ARG A 121 15.22 0.23 21.18
CA ARG A 121 14.06 -0.47 21.73
C ARG A 121 12.83 -0.34 20.83
N GLU A 122 12.53 0.88 20.39
CA GLU A 122 11.44 1.17 19.47
C GLU A 122 11.62 0.39 18.16
N ARG A 123 12.78 0.48 17.51
CA ARG A 123 13.06 -0.23 16.25
C ARG A 123 12.99 -1.73 16.38
N ILE A 124 13.47 -2.30 17.50
CA ILE A 124 13.29 -3.73 17.80
C ILE A 124 11.81 -4.06 17.95
N GLY A 125 11.04 -3.25 18.68
CA GLY A 125 9.59 -3.42 18.84
C GLY A 125 8.85 -3.39 17.50
N TYR A 126 9.11 -2.35 16.69
CA TYR A 126 8.58 -2.24 15.32
C TYR A 126 8.95 -3.45 14.48
N ARG A 127 10.21 -3.88 14.50
CA ARG A 127 10.66 -5.04 13.71
C ARG A 127 9.98 -6.33 14.15
N LYS A 128 9.79 -6.56 15.45
CA LYS A 128 9.04 -7.70 15.97
C LYS A 128 7.58 -7.67 15.53
N GLY A 129 6.91 -6.52 15.67
CA GLY A 129 5.53 -6.34 15.23
C GLY A 129 5.37 -6.60 13.74
N TRP A 130 6.31 -6.10 12.93
CA TRP A 130 6.38 -6.35 11.49
C TRP A 130 6.52 -7.86 11.18
N GLU A 131 7.48 -8.56 11.78
CA GLU A 131 7.68 -9.99 11.53
C GLU A 131 6.48 -10.84 11.99
N ALA A 132 5.81 -10.43 13.07
CA ALA A 132 4.59 -11.07 13.54
C ALA A 132 3.45 -10.87 12.53
N ALA A 133 3.26 -9.64 12.05
CA ALA A 133 2.23 -9.30 11.08
C ALA A 133 2.41 -10.04 9.75
N VAL A 134 3.64 -10.11 9.23
CA VAL A 134 3.98 -10.85 7.99
C VAL A 134 3.59 -12.33 8.10
N LYS A 135 3.76 -12.94 9.28
CA LYS A 135 3.39 -14.36 9.51
C LYS A 135 1.90 -14.55 9.77
N ARG A 136 1.26 -13.59 10.45
CA ARG A 136 -0.13 -13.71 10.90
C ARG A 136 -1.12 -13.33 9.78
N PHE A 137 -0.84 -12.28 9.02
CA PHE A 137 -1.77 -11.72 8.04
C PHE A 137 -2.24 -12.73 6.97
N PRO A 138 -1.39 -13.58 6.36
CA PRO A 138 -1.86 -14.58 5.42
C PRO A 138 -2.91 -15.54 6.01
N GLN A 139 -2.76 -15.89 7.30
CA GLN A 139 -3.70 -16.75 8.02
C GLN A 139 -5.04 -16.06 8.24
N LEU A 140 -5.01 -14.78 8.65
CA LEU A 140 -6.21 -13.96 8.80
C LEU A 140 -6.92 -13.77 7.45
N TYR A 141 -6.16 -13.44 6.41
CA TYR A 141 -6.70 -13.21 5.07
C TYR A 141 -7.37 -14.47 4.49
N LYS A 142 -6.83 -15.66 4.75
CA LYS A 142 -7.48 -16.93 4.35
C LYS A 142 -8.89 -17.08 4.93
N LEU A 143 -9.14 -16.58 6.14
CA LEU A 143 -10.45 -16.65 6.81
C LEU A 143 -11.52 -15.71 6.21
N THR A 144 -11.10 -14.80 5.32
CA THR A 144 -11.98 -13.82 4.65
C THR A 144 -12.45 -14.28 3.26
N ALA A 145 -12.20 -15.52 2.86
CA ALA A 145 -12.50 -16.01 1.49
C ALA A 145 -13.97 -15.84 1.06
N ASP A 146 -14.89 -15.85 2.02
CA ASP A 146 -16.33 -15.69 1.82
C ASP A 146 -16.77 -14.22 1.74
N VAL A 147 -15.90 -13.26 2.07
CA VAL A 147 -16.20 -11.83 1.97
C VAL A 147 -16.16 -11.43 0.49
N LYS A 148 -17.27 -10.89 -0.01
CA LYS A 148 -17.47 -10.51 -1.42
C LYS A 148 -17.75 -9.02 -1.56
N LEU A 149 -17.44 -8.49 -2.72
CA LEU A 149 -17.94 -7.19 -3.17
C LEU A 149 -19.47 -7.22 -3.27
N VAL A 150 -20.08 -6.06 -3.09
CA VAL A 150 -21.52 -5.87 -3.34
C VAL A 150 -21.68 -5.21 -4.69
N TYR A 151 -22.21 -5.95 -5.67
CA TYR A 151 -22.48 -5.40 -7.00
C TYR A 151 -23.83 -4.69 -7.02
N MET A 152 -23.85 -3.47 -7.55
CA MET A 152 -25.03 -2.63 -7.59
C MET A 152 -25.19 -1.97 -8.96
N ASP A 153 -26.44 -1.74 -9.35
CA ASP A 153 -26.79 -0.94 -10.53
C ASP A 153 -27.35 0.41 -10.07
N VAL A 154 -26.48 1.20 -9.42
CA VAL A 154 -26.78 2.56 -8.99
C VAL A 154 -25.80 3.53 -9.67
N PRO A 155 -26.22 4.77 -9.96
CA PRO A 155 -25.40 5.74 -10.69
C PRO A 155 -24.45 6.55 -9.80
N SER A 156 -24.51 6.39 -8.47
CA SER A 156 -23.64 7.07 -7.50
C SER A 156 -23.49 6.24 -6.22
N PHE A 157 -22.36 6.40 -5.55
CA PHE A 157 -22.00 5.72 -4.30
C PHE A 157 -21.82 6.66 -3.10
N ASP A 158 -22.12 7.96 -3.24
CA ASP A 158 -21.84 8.98 -2.21
C ASP A 158 -22.57 8.71 -0.88
N SER A 159 -23.68 7.97 -0.92
CA SER A 159 -24.43 7.58 0.29
C SER A 159 -23.91 6.31 0.98
N TYR A 160 -22.91 5.63 0.43
CA TYR A 160 -22.41 4.34 0.91
C TYR A 160 -21.07 4.48 1.61
N ASN A 161 -21.07 4.82 2.90
CA ASN A 161 -19.81 5.01 3.61
C ASN A 161 -19.33 3.72 4.29
N GLY A 162 -18.02 3.48 4.21
CA GLY A 162 -17.40 2.37 4.93
C GLY A 162 -17.56 1.00 4.26
N PHE A 163 -17.41 -0.04 5.08
CA PHE A 163 -17.52 -1.44 4.68
C PHE A 163 -18.99 -1.87 4.51
N PRO A 164 -19.34 -2.72 3.51
CA PRO A 164 -18.46 -3.34 2.51
C PRO A 164 -18.19 -2.45 1.30
N VAL A 165 -17.26 -2.88 0.45
CA VAL A 165 -17.03 -2.23 -0.85
C VAL A 165 -18.18 -2.57 -1.81
N HIS A 166 -18.85 -1.53 -2.29
CA HIS A 166 -19.91 -1.57 -3.28
C HIS A 166 -19.38 -1.11 -4.63
N VAL A 167 -19.79 -1.76 -5.72
CA VAL A 167 -19.24 -1.53 -7.06
C VAL A 167 -20.33 -1.60 -8.13
N ASN A 168 -20.28 -0.70 -9.12
CA ASN A 168 -21.03 -0.79 -10.38
C ASN A 168 -20.09 -1.03 -11.57
N PRO A 169 -19.92 -2.27 -12.05
CA PRO A 169 -19.02 -2.56 -13.16
C PRO A 169 -19.37 -1.84 -14.48
N GLN A 170 -20.62 -1.42 -14.68
CA GLN A 170 -21.04 -0.72 -15.89
C GLN A 170 -20.57 0.74 -15.94
N MET A 171 -20.22 1.31 -14.78
CA MET A 171 -19.67 2.66 -14.67
C MET A 171 -18.15 2.71 -14.76
N MET A 172 -17.49 1.55 -14.88
CA MET A 172 -16.03 1.46 -14.97
C MET A 172 -15.56 1.95 -16.35
N GLN A 173 -14.92 3.10 -16.36
CA GLN A 173 -14.34 3.72 -17.54
C GLN A 173 -12.86 3.98 -17.31
N ALA A 174 -12.05 3.74 -18.33
CA ALA A 174 -10.63 4.00 -18.24
C ALA A 174 -10.07 4.67 -19.48
N VAL A 175 -9.03 5.46 -19.27
CA VAL A 175 -8.23 6.10 -20.30
C VAL A 175 -6.88 5.38 -20.36
N ALA A 176 -6.48 5.00 -21.58
CA ALA A 176 -5.14 4.43 -21.81
C ALA A 176 -4.08 5.54 -21.68
N ILE A 177 -3.00 5.24 -20.96
CA ILE A 177 -1.88 6.16 -20.73
C ILE A 177 -0.61 5.50 -21.25
N THR A 178 0.25 6.26 -21.93
CA THR A 178 1.57 5.74 -22.33
C THR A 178 2.52 5.73 -21.13
N PRO A 179 3.50 4.82 -21.07
CA PRO A 179 4.49 4.85 -19.99
C PRO A 179 5.19 6.20 -19.84
N GLU A 180 5.47 6.90 -20.95
CA GLU A 180 6.10 8.22 -20.93
C GLU A 180 5.23 9.25 -20.20
N ASN A 181 3.92 9.23 -20.43
CA ASN A 181 2.99 10.14 -19.75
C ASN A 181 2.75 9.73 -18.30
N PHE A 182 2.74 8.42 -18.03
CA PHE A 182 2.51 7.90 -16.68
C PHE A 182 3.66 8.23 -15.73
N PHE A 183 4.91 8.17 -16.21
CA PHE A 183 6.11 8.52 -15.45
C PHE A 183 6.63 9.94 -15.75
N ALA A 184 5.80 10.80 -16.34
CA ALA A 184 6.19 12.16 -16.65
C ALA A 184 6.50 12.97 -15.37
N GLU A 185 7.53 13.81 -15.44
CA GLU A 185 7.76 14.81 -14.40
C GLU A 185 6.58 15.78 -14.34
N ASP A 186 6.15 16.10 -13.12
CA ASP A 186 4.97 16.91 -12.80
C ASP A 186 3.67 16.33 -13.40
N GLY A 187 3.68 15.04 -13.79
CA GLY A 187 2.51 14.28 -14.19
C GLY A 187 1.58 14.00 -13.01
N GLU A 188 0.37 13.51 -13.29
CA GLU A 188 -0.66 13.30 -12.26
C GLU A 188 -0.23 12.27 -11.20
N TYR A 189 0.39 11.16 -11.62
CA TYR A 189 0.89 10.14 -10.70
C TYR A 189 2.03 10.67 -9.81
N GLU A 190 3.01 11.39 -10.36
CA GLU A 190 4.06 12.02 -9.54
C GLU A 190 3.48 13.06 -8.59
N SER A 191 2.58 13.91 -9.09
CA SER A 191 1.94 14.95 -8.28
C SER A 191 1.14 14.36 -7.12
N ALA A 192 0.36 13.30 -7.35
CA ALA A 192 -0.36 12.59 -6.30
C ALA A 192 0.60 11.93 -5.29
N PHE A 193 1.70 11.32 -5.77
CA PHE A 193 2.71 10.72 -4.90
C PHE A 193 3.38 11.75 -3.98
N LEU A 194 3.71 12.93 -4.53
CA LEU A 194 4.38 14.01 -3.80
C LEU A 194 3.46 14.78 -2.86
N SER A 195 2.15 14.81 -3.14
CA SER A 195 1.16 15.61 -2.39
C SER A 195 0.59 14.87 -1.19
N TYR A 196 0.96 13.61 -0.95
CA TYR A 196 0.45 12.85 0.18
C TYR A 196 0.89 13.45 1.53
N MET A 197 -0.09 13.60 2.42
CA MET A 197 0.03 14.33 3.68
C MET A 197 1.07 13.72 4.64
N GLY A 198 1.69 14.60 5.43
CA GLY A 198 2.46 14.22 6.63
C GLY A 198 3.89 13.73 6.38
N THR A 199 4.26 13.41 5.14
CA THR A 199 5.60 12.96 4.76
C THR A 199 6.13 13.80 3.59
N GLN A 200 7.34 14.35 3.73
CA GLN A 200 8.04 15.00 2.62
C GLN A 200 8.58 13.94 1.67
N HIS A 201 7.71 13.33 0.86
CA HIS A 201 8.15 12.49 -0.24
C HIS A 201 8.88 13.35 -1.26
N THR A 202 10.02 12.85 -1.73
CA THR A 202 10.81 13.54 -2.73
C THR A 202 10.64 12.87 -4.10
N ARG A 203 10.94 13.59 -5.17
CA ARG A 203 11.07 13.01 -6.51
C ARG A 203 12.02 11.81 -6.55
N LYS A 204 13.04 11.80 -5.70
CA LYS A 204 13.94 10.66 -5.54
C LYS A 204 13.23 9.42 -4.97
N ASP A 205 12.32 9.62 -4.04
CA ASP A 205 11.51 8.52 -3.48
C ASP A 205 10.53 7.99 -4.52
N PHE A 206 9.89 8.88 -5.29
CA PHE A 206 9.04 8.49 -6.43
C PHE A 206 9.78 7.56 -7.40
N TRP A 207 10.97 7.95 -7.87
CA TRP A 207 11.75 7.10 -8.78
C TRP A 207 12.20 5.80 -8.14
N LYS A 208 12.61 5.83 -6.87
CA LYS A 208 13.00 4.63 -6.13
C LYS A 208 11.85 3.62 -6.00
N VAL A 209 10.63 4.10 -5.74
CA VAL A 209 9.43 3.25 -5.69
C VAL A 209 9.14 2.67 -7.08
N ASN A 210 9.19 3.50 -8.11
CA ASN A 210 8.89 3.04 -9.47
C ASN A 210 9.95 2.12 -10.06
N ASP A 211 11.22 2.22 -9.64
CA ASP A 211 12.26 1.25 -10.00
C ASP A 211 12.08 -0.10 -9.30
N LEU A 212 11.47 -0.11 -8.11
CA LEU A 212 11.09 -1.33 -7.40
C LEU A 212 9.87 -2.00 -8.03
N LEU A 213 8.83 -1.20 -8.32
CA LEU A 213 7.55 -1.70 -8.85
C LEU A 213 7.65 -2.06 -10.34
N PHE A 214 8.40 -1.27 -11.11
CA PHE A 214 8.48 -1.36 -12.56
C PHE A 214 9.95 -1.26 -13.03
N PRO A 215 10.72 -2.36 -12.91
CA PRO A 215 12.10 -2.40 -13.38
C PRO A 215 12.21 -2.17 -14.89
N ASP A 216 11.28 -2.71 -15.68
CA ASP A 216 11.07 -2.33 -17.08
C ASP A 216 9.80 -1.51 -17.22
N LYS A 217 9.94 -0.27 -17.69
CA LYS A 217 8.86 0.69 -17.87
C LYS A 217 8.37 0.77 -19.31
N LYS A 218 9.12 0.25 -20.29
CA LYS A 218 8.91 0.58 -21.71
C LYS A 218 7.66 -0.05 -22.32
N ASN A 219 7.35 -1.28 -21.92
CA ASN A 219 6.32 -2.09 -22.56
C ASN A 219 5.05 -2.23 -21.71
N LEU A 220 4.91 -1.39 -20.68
CA LEU A 220 3.76 -1.44 -19.79
C LEU A 220 2.49 -0.99 -20.54
N VAL A 221 1.40 -1.71 -20.30
CA VAL A 221 0.06 -1.27 -20.72
C VAL A 221 -0.62 -0.66 -19.50
N ILE A 222 -1.01 0.62 -19.59
CA ILE A 222 -1.46 1.39 -18.43
C ILE A 222 -2.83 1.97 -18.72
N TYR A 223 -3.72 1.82 -17.75
CA TYR A 223 -5.03 2.45 -17.73
C TYR A 223 -5.24 3.17 -16.41
N GLN A 224 -5.71 4.41 -16.50
CA GLN A 224 -6.28 5.15 -15.38
C GLN A 224 -7.79 5.02 -15.41
N TRP A 225 -8.37 4.74 -14.25
CA TRP A 225 -9.80 4.53 -14.09
C TRP A 225 -10.46 5.78 -13.48
N ASN A 226 -11.70 6.06 -13.88
CA ASN A 226 -12.56 6.88 -13.03
C ASN A 226 -12.75 6.15 -11.68
N ASN A 227 -13.21 6.85 -10.64
CA ASN A 227 -13.37 6.24 -9.32
C ASN A 227 -14.84 6.22 -8.85
N ASP A 228 -15.76 6.84 -9.59
CA ASP A 228 -17.18 7.03 -9.24
C ASP A 228 -17.99 5.72 -9.16
N PHE A 229 -17.45 4.62 -9.68
CA PHE A 229 -18.13 3.34 -9.74
C PHE A 229 -18.05 2.53 -8.44
N THR A 230 -17.49 3.11 -7.38
CA THR A 230 -17.26 2.43 -6.10
C THR A 230 -17.28 3.42 -4.95
N ASN A 231 -17.64 2.93 -3.77
CA ASN A 231 -17.65 3.73 -2.55
C ASN A 231 -16.29 3.80 -1.84
N ILE A 232 -15.31 2.99 -2.25
CA ILE A 232 -13.99 2.92 -1.58
C ILE A 232 -13.22 4.24 -1.61
N TYR A 233 -13.58 5.14 -2.54
CA TYR A 233 -12.92 6.42 -2.75
C TYR A 233 -13.80 7.62 -2.37
N ASN A 234 -14.90 7.43 -1.64
CA ASN A 234 -15.75 8.54 -1.20
C ASN A 234 -14.92 9.58 -0.43
N ASP A 235 -14.21 9.15 0.62
CA ASP A 235 -13.41 10.05 1.47
C ASP A 235 -12.35 10.82 0.64
N GLY A 236 -11.57 10.11 -0.18
CA GLY A 236 -10.56 10.76 -1.02
C GLY A 236 -11.13 11.66 -2.13
N ARG A 237 -12.36 11.44 -2.59
CA ARG A 237 -13.05 12.34 -3.53
C ARG A 237 -13.56 13.61 -2.85
N GLU A 238 -13.98 13.50 -1.60
CA GLU A 238 -14.45 14.64 -0.81
C GLU A 238 -13.28 15.55 -0.39
N ASP A 239 -12.07 14.98 -0.29
CA ASP A 239 -10.82 15.68 0.04
C ASP A 239 -10.00 16.08 -1.22
N ASP A 240 -8.72 15.73 -1.27
CA ASP A 240 -7.74 16.24 -2.23
C ASP A 240 -7.57 15.37 -3.49
N GLY A 241 -8.17 14.18 -3.51
CA GLY A 241 -8.24 13.33 -4.70
C GLY A 241 -8.03 11.84 -4.43
N ALA A 242 -8.58 11.01 -5.31
CA ALA A 242 -8.36 9.57 -5.32
C ALA A 242 -8.07 9.08 -6.73
N PHE A 243 -6.98 8.36 -6.92
CA PHE A 243 -6.52 7.94 -8.23
C PHE A 243 -6.34 6.43 -8.26
N LEU A 244 -6.72 5.79 -9.37
CA LEU A 244 -6.65 4.34 -9.54
C LEU A 244 -6.06 4.00 -10.91
N TRP A 245 -5.00 3.20 -10.89
CA TRP A 245 -4.35 2.70 -12.09
C TRP A 245 -4.26 1.17 -12.10
N SER A 246 -4.35 0.62 -13.31
CA SER A 246 -4.03 -0.77 -13.58
C SER A 246 -2.91 -0.83 -14.62
N ILE A 247 -1.83 -1.50 -14.27
CA ILE A 247 -0.60 -1.58 -15.03
C ILE A 247 -0.33 -3.04 -15.34
N TYR A 248 -0.29 -3.40 -16.62
CA TYR A 248 0.08 -4.74 -17.06
C TYR A 248 1.50 -4.75 -17.60
N ASP A 249 2.31 -5.65 -17.06
CA ASP A 249 3.63 -6.01 -17.54
C ASP A 249 3.52 -7.28 -18.40
N PRO A 250 3.66 -7.17 -19.74
CA PRO A 250 3.56 -8.32 -20.63
C PRO A 250 4.69 -9.33 -20.49
N GLU A 251 5.88 -8.90 -20.06
CA GLU A 251 7.05 -9.79 -19.94
C GLU A 251 6.85 -10.76 -18.77
N ASN A 252 6.37 -10.24 -17.64
CA ASN A 252 6.12 -11.03 -16.42
C ASN A 252 4.69 -11.56 -16.33
N LYS A 253 3.81 -11.20 -17.29
CA LYS A 253 2.37 -11.52 -17.29
C LYS A 253 1.69 -11.13 -15.98
N GLN A 254 2.08 -9.95 -15.48
CA GLN A 254 1.73 -9.49 -14.15
C GLN A 254 0.97 -8.17 -14.24
N PHE A 255 -0.10 -8.07 -13.46
CA PHE A 255 -0.74 -6.81 -13.15
C PHE A 255 -0.19 -6.25 -11.84
N THR A 256 0.07 -4.95 -11.83
CA THR A 256 0.08 -4.11 -10.64
C THR A 256 -1.16 -3.23 -10.71
N VAL A 257 -2.05 -3.36 -9.75
CA VAL A 257 -3.16 -2.42 -9.56
C VAL A 257 -2.84 -1.60 -8.34
N MET A 258 -2.94 -0.29 -8.46
CA MET A 258 -2.57 0.62 -7.39
C MET A 258 -3.42 1.87 -7.35
N ASP A 259 -3.58 2.41 -6.16
CA ASP A 259 -4.24 3.68 -5.91
C ASP A 259 -3.42 4.59 -5.00
N ILE A 260 -3.75 5.87 -5.08
CA ILE A 260 -3.32 6.92 -4.16
C ILE A 260 -4.59 7.65 -3.73
N VAL A 261 -4.80 7.75 -2.42
CA VAL A 261 -5.91 8.50 -1.83
C VAL A 261 -5.32 9.64 -1.01
N LEU A 262 -5.74 10.87 -1.31
CA LEU A 262 -5.29 12.11 -0.70
C LEU A 262 -6.40 12.59 0.25
N ILE A 263 -6.30 12.19 1.52
CA ILE A 263 -7.25 12.55 2.58
C ILE A 263 -6.60 13.62 3.46
N ILE A 264 -7.37 14.66 3.84
CA ILE A 264 -6.93 15.67 4.80
C ILE A 264 -7.45 15.28 6.21
N ASP A 265 -6.60 14.66 7.03
CA ASP A 265 -6.83 14.47 8.48
C ASP A 265 -6.63 15.76 9.31
#